data_AF-J9UZ90-F1
#
_entry.id   AF-J9UZ90-F1
#
_cell.length_a   1.000
_cell.length_b   1.000
_cell.length_c   1.000
_cell.angle_alpha   90.00
_cell.angle_beta   90.00
_cell.angle_gamma   90.00
#
_symmetry.space_group_name_H-M   'P 1'
#
loop_
_entity.id
_entity.type
_entity.pdbx_description
1 polymer ?
#
loop_
_entity_poly.entity_id
_entity_poly.type
_entity_poly.pdbx_seq_one_letter_code
_entity_poly.pdbx_strand_id
1 'polypeptide(L)'
;MAPVVSPDDGTQYHKDFTLSITKALGDQLAAALDGLDRAPLTDRSIAALKEKPGVYQLYLNGSFVYVGKADRSLPARLRNHKRKISGRRRISLDEMAFSCLYVAEDFSALAPEQLLISHHKGMGDIPWNNNGFGNKDPGRQRDSTVLKRNHFDVLFPIDLDRPVEGLRAGETTLQELLEAVKVGLPYNFRYGKHDGFKSRYVTVPSESMTADQVFQLISAEIPDQWQITALMGYVIMYDDSPRTYKSAWRYYRGGQRIEDVPEADPAGFVETDPPMVGE
;
A
#
# COMPACT_ATOMS: atom_id res chain seq x y z
N MET A 1 -4.64 -20.26 30.59
CA MET A 1 -4.68 -18.99 31.35
C MET A 1 -3.56 -19.02 32.37
N ALA A 2 -2.58 -18.13 32.25
CA ALA A 2 -1.59 -17.91 33.30
C ALA A 2 -1.61 -16.42 33.66
N PRO A 3 -1.79 -16.05 34.94
CA PRO A 3 -1.77 -14.66 35.37
C PRO A 3 -0.36 -14.08 35.18
N VAL A 4 -0.28 -12.81 34.75
CA VAL A 4 0.97 -12.04 34.79
C VAL A 4 0.88 -11.15 36.01
N VAL A 5 1.83 -11.31 36.92
CA VAL A 5 1.98 -10.51 38.14
C VAL A 5 3.08 -9.49 37.86
N SER A 6 2.80 -8.21 38.11
CA SER A 6 3.77 -7.12 37.97
C SER A 6 4.97 -7.28 38.94
N PRO A 7 6.13 -6.65 38.66
CA PRO A 7 7.29 -6.73 39.55
C PRO A 7 6.98 -6.20 40.94
N ASP A 8 7.66 -6.78 41.92
CA ASP A 8 7.43 -6.65 43.36
C ASP A 8 7.65 -5.21 43.86
N ASP A 9 6.57 -4.48 44.17
CA ASP A 9 6.59 -3.08 44.63
C ASP A 9 6.85 -2.95 46.15
N GLY A 10 7.46 -3.98 46.76
CA GLY A 10 7.88 -3.97 48.16
C GLY A 10 6.75 -4.05 49.20
N THR A 11 5.51 -4.32 48.79
CA THR A 11 4.35 -4.42 49.69
C THR A 11 3.97 -5.88 49.93
N GLN A 12 4.22 -6.36 51.16
CA GLN A 12 4.13 -7.78 51.51
C GLN A 12 2.69 -8.36 51.58
N TYR A 13 1.66 -7.53 51.39
CA TYR A 13 0.27 -7.88 51.73
C TYR A 13 -0.79 -7.54 50.68
N HIS A 14 -0.42 -6.92 49.55
CA HIS A 14 -1.34 -6.72 48.43
C HIS A 14 -0.62 -6.89 47.10
N LYS A 15 -1.36 -7.30 46.08
CA LYS A 15 -0.93 -7.33 44.68
C LYS A 15 -2.06 -6.83 43.82
N ASP A 16 -1.73 -6.02 42.82
CA ASP A 16 -2.71 -5.58 41.86
C ASP A 16 -3.01 -6.69 40.87
N PHE A 17 -4.31 -6.95 40.69
CA PHE A 17 -4.83 -7.85 39.67
C PHE A 17 -5.41 -6.99 38.54
N THR A 18 -4.87 -7.15 37.34
CA THR A 18 -5.38 -6.46 36.15
C THR A 18 -5.92 -7.48 35.15
N LEU A 19 -7.22 -7.43 34.87
CA LEU A 19 -7.84 -8.20 33.78
C LEU A 19 -7.65 -7.46 32.45
N SER A 20 -6.71 -7.93 31.62
CA SER A 20 -6.54 -7.39 30.27
C SER A 20 -7.40 -8.15 29.26
N ILE A 21 -8.61 -7.66 29.04
CA ILE A 21 -9.54 -8.18 28.02
C ILE A 21 -8.92 -8.07 26.63
N THR A 22 -8.21 -6.97 26.35
CA THR A 22 -7.54 -6.70 25.07
C THR A 22 -6.42 -7.69 24.78
N LYS A 23 -5.59 -8.03 25.77
CA LYS A 23 -4.55 -9.06 25.62
C LYS A 23 -5.18 -10.43 25.36
N ALA A 24 -6.15 -10.83 26.18
CA ALA A 24 -6.83 -12.12 26.02
C ALA A 24 -7.51 -12.26 24.64
N LEU A 25 -8.10 -11.18 24.13
CA LEU A 25 -8.68 -11.15 22.79
C LEU A 25 -7.60 -11.23 21.70
N GLY A 26 -6.49 -10.51 21.85
CA GLY A 26 -5.34 -10.59 20.95
C GLY A 26 -4.78 -12.01 20.85
N ASP A 27 -4.58 -12.69 22.00
CA ASP A 27 -4.10 -14.07 22.07
C ASP A 27 -5.06 -15.04 21.37
N GLN A 28 -6.38 -14.87 21.57
CA GLN A 28 -7.40 -15.70 20.91
C GLN A 28 -7.43 -15.48 19.40
N LEU A 29 -7.31 -14.23 18.93
CA LEU A 29 -7.25 -13.91 17.50
C LEU A 29 -6.00 -14.51 16.85
N ALA A 30 -4.84 -14.38 17.52
CA ALA A 30 -3.59 -14.95 17.04
C ALA A 30 -3.68 -16.48 16.94
N ALA A 31 -4.13 -17.16 18.00
CA ALA A 31 -4.30 -18.61 18.00
C ALA A 31 -5.29 -19.09 16.94
N ALA A 32 -6.38 -18.35 16.73
CA ALA A 32 -7.36 -18.67 15.69
C ALA A 32 -6.79 -18.48 14.27
N LEU A 33 -5.91 -17.49 14.05
CA LEU A 33 -5.22 -17.28 12.77
C LEU A 33 -4.15 -18.33 12.51
N ASP A 34 -3.37 -18.71 13.54
CA ASP A 34 -2.32 -19.72 13.43
C ASP A 34 -2.87 -21.11 13.08
N GLY A 35 -4.13 -21.39 13.46
CA GLY A 35 -4.83 -22.62 13.10
C GLY A 35 -5.39 -22.68 11.67
N LEU A 36 -5.23 -21.62 10.87
CA LEU A 36 -5.76 -21.56 9.50
C LEU A 36 -4.72 -21.92 8.45
N ASP A 37 -5.18 -22.64 7.42
CA ASP A 37 -4.44 -22.79 6.18
C ASP A 37 -4.33 -21.45 5.44
N ARG A 38 -3.24 -21.31 4.69
CA ARG A 38 -2.94 -20.12 3.88
C ARG A 38 -3.46 -20.35 2.47
N ALA A 39 -4.25 -19.40 1.96
CA ALA A 39 -4.75 -19.41 0.60
C ALA A 39 -3.91 -18.49 -0.30
N PRO A 40 -3.64 -18.86 -1.57
CA PRO A 40 -2.98 -17.97 -2.53
C PRO A 40 -3.77 -16.67 -2.73
N LEU A 41 -3.10 -15.52 -2.92
CA LEU A 41 -3.73 -14.21 -3.15
C LEU A 41 -4.26 -14.06 -4.60
N THR A 42 -5.22 -14.91 -4.96
CA THR A 42 -5.83 -14.97 -6.30
C THR A 42 -7.31 -14.58 -6.26
N ASP A 43 -7.90 -14.23 -7.41
CA ASP A 43 -9.34 -13.92 -7.48
C ASP A 43 -10.19 -15.11 -7.07
N ARG A 44 -9.76 -16.34 -7.40
CA ARG A 44 -10.45 -17.58 -7.03
C ARG A 44 -10.54 -17.72 -5.52
N SER A 45 -9.41 -17.57 -4.81
CA SER A 45 -9.38 -17.65 -3.35
C SER A 45 -10.20 -16.54 -2.70
N ILE A 46 -10.10 -15.31 -3.23
CA ILE A 46 -10.82 -14.15 -2.69
C ILE A 46 -12.34 -14.29 -2.93
N ALA A 47 -12.76 -14.82 -4.07
CA ALA A 47 -14.18 -15.02 -4.40
C ALA A 47 -14.86 -16.08 -3.52
N ALA A 48 -14.10 -16.98 -2.89
CA ALA A 48 -14.63 -17.96 -1.94
C ALA A 48 -14.98 -17.34 -0.57
N LEU A 49 -14.54 -16.10 -0.31
CA LEU A 49 -14.80 -15.40 0.95
C LEU A 49 -16.18 -14.73 0.95
N LYS A 50 -16.81 -14.67 2.13
CA LYS A 50 -17.99 -13.87 2.41
C LYS A 50 -17.65 -12.37 2.44
N GLU A 51 -18.54 -11.56 1.90
CA GLU A 51 -18.49 -10.08 1.96
C GLU A 51 -18.84 -9.61 3.38
N LYS A 52 -17.87 -9.72 4.30
CA LYS A 52 -18.01 -9.40 5.72
C LYS A 52 -16.73 -8.73 6.28
N PRO A 53 -16.85 -7.98 7.39
CA PRO A 53 -15.70 -7.42 8.09
C PRO A 53 -14.81 -8.50 8.73
N GLY A 54 -13.57 -8.14 9.00
CA GLY A 54 -12.62 -9.04 9.65
C GLY A 54 -11.17 -8.56 9.65
N VAL A 55 -10.29 -9.47 10.02
CA VAL A 55 -8.82 -9.30 10.00
C VAL A 55 -8.19 -10.30 9.05
N TYR A 56 -7.04 -9.95 8.50
CA TYR A 56 -6.28 -10.82 7.60
C TYR A 56 -4.79 -10.65 7.82
N GLN A 57 -4.05 -11.70 7.49
CA GLN A 57 -2.60 -11.71 7.43
C GLN A 57 -2.17 -11.91 5.97
N LEU A 58 -1.09 -11.27 5.56
CA LEU A 58 -0.42 -11.51 4.29
C LEU A 58 0.93 -12.16 4.54
N TYR A 59 1.27 -13.05 3.61
CA TYR A 59 2.50 -13.81 3.63
C TYR A 59 3.21 -13.66 2.31
N LEU A 60 4.51 -13.39 2.36
CA LEU A 60 5.41 -13.39 1.20
C LEU A 60 6.35 -14.59 1.33
N ASN A 61 6.32 -15.51 0.37
CA ASN A 61 7.14 -16.73 0.40
C ASN A 61 7.03 -17.48 1.74
N GLY A 62 5.80 -17.55 2.27
CA GLY A 62 5.49 -18.19 3.56
C GLY A 62 5.87 -17.38 4.81
N SER A 63 6.55 -16.24 4.68
CA SER A 63 6.88 -15.37 5.81
C SER A 63 5.75 -14.40 6.08
N PHE A 64 5.35 -14.24 7.35
CA PHE A 64 4.32 -13.29 7.75
C PHE A 64 4.85 -11.86 7.59
N VAL A 65 4.23 -11.07 6.72
CA VAL A 65 4.74 -9.72 6.36
C VAL A 65 3.81 -8.59 6.74
N TYR A 66 2.51 -8.85 6.87
CA TYR A 66 1.52 -7.80 7.14
C TYR A 66 0.28 -8.36 7.82
N VAL A 67 -0.27 -7.63 8.79
CA VAL A 67 -1.64 -7.81 9.28
C VAL A 67 -2.46 -6.57 9.01
N GLY A 68 -3.72 -6.75 8.65
CA GLY A 68 -4.64 -5.64 8.46
C GLY A 68 -6.07 -5.97 8.82
N LYS A 69 -6.91 -4.95 8.92
CA LYS A 69 -8.36 -5.09 9.05
C LYS A 69 -9.13 -4.65 7.81
N ALA A 70 -10.38 -5.12 7.73
CA ALA A 70 -11.40 -4.64 6.81
C ALA A 70 -12.70 -4.38 7.58
N ASP A 71 -13.14 -3.12 7.57
CA ASP A 71 -14.33 -2.70 8.34
C ASP A 71 -15.66 -3.07 7.68
N ARG A 72 -15.64 -3.37 6.37
CA ARG A 72 -16.85 -3.70 5.61
C ARG A 72 -16.73 -5.02 4.87
N SER A 73 -15.63 -5.20 4.14
CA SER A 73 -15.44 -6.36 3.27
C SER A 73 -13.98 -6.77 3.20
N LEU A 74 -13.69 -7.96 3.73
CA LEU A 74 -12.43 -8.67 3.54
C LEU A 74 -12.11 -8.87 2.04
N PRO A 75 -13.02 -9.40 1.20
CA PRO A 75 -12.75 -9.55 -0.23
C PRO A 75 -12.32 -8.25 -0.92
N ALA A 76 -13.02 -7.14 -0.66
CA ALA A 76 -12.68 -5.85 -1.26
C ALA A 76 -11.30 -5.35 -0.81
N ARG A 77 -10.96 -5.51 0.47
CA ARG A 77 -9.65 -5.10 0.99
C ARG A 77 -8.52 -5.95 0.43
N LEU A 78 -8.71 -7.27 0.32
CA LEU A 78 -7.73 -8.17 -0.28
C LEU A 78 -7.55 -7.92 -1.78
N ARG A 79 -8.61 -7.61 -2.53
CA ARG A 79 -8.52 -7.18 -3.94
C ARG A 79 -7.68 -5.92 -4.09
N ASN A 80 -7.82 -4.95 -3.18
CA ASN A 80 -6.99 -3.73 -3.20
C ASN A 80 -5.50 -4.06 -2.99
N HIS A 81 -5.18 -4.96 -2.07
CA HIS A 81 -3.79 -5.40 -1.86
C HIS A 81 -3.25 -6.18 -3.05
N LYS A 82 -4.03 -7.11 -3.61
CA LYS A 82 -3.71 -7.82 -4.83
C LYS A 82 -3.39 -6.84 -5.97
N ARG A 83 -4.25 -5.84 -6.20
CA ARG A 83 -4.02 -4.80 -7.21
C ARG A 83 -2.77 -3.99 -6.90
N LYS A 84 -2.54 -3.59 -5.65
CA LYS A 84 -1.34 -2.84 -5.26
C LYS A 84 -0.07 -3.62 -5.53
N ILE A 85 -0.04 -4.91 -5.19
CA ILE A 85 1.11 -5.81 -5.35
C ILE A 85 1.34 -6.11 -6.83
N SER A 86 0.28 -6.32 -7.61
CA SER A 86 0.44 -6.56 -9.04
C SER A 86 1.20 -5.40 -9.68
N GLY A 87 0.95 -4.15 -9.31
CA GLY A 87 1.66 -3.00 -9.87
C GLY A 87 3.13 -2.81 -9.47
N ARG A 88 3.77 -3.76 -8.77
CA ARG A 88 5.11 -3.59 -8.21
C ARG A 88 6.16 -4.44 -8.92
N ARG A 89 7.40 -3.96 -8.84
CA ARG A 89 8.63 -4.69 -9.21
C ARG A 89 9.15 -5.46 -8.01
N ARG A 90 9.93 -6.51 -8.28
CA ARG A 90 10.63 -7.35 -7.28
C ARG A 90 9.71 -8.14 -6.34
N ILE A 91 8.45 -8.31 -6.72
CA ILE A 91 7.47 -9.15 -6.03
C ILE A 91 6.47 -9.67 -7.06
N SER A 92 6.06 -10.93 -6.90
CA SER A 92 5.00 -11.55 -7.69
C SER A 92 3.78 -11.89 -6.82
N LEU A 93 2.59 -11.90 -7.43
CA LEU A 93 1.38 -12.39 -6.77
C LEU A 93 1.45 -13.89 -6.45
N ASP A 94 2.24 -14.66 -7.19
CA ASP A 94 2.40 -16.10 -6.96
C ASP A 94 3.16 -16.40 -5.66
N GLU A 95 3.92 -15.43 -5.16
CA GLU A 95 4.64 -15.52 -3.88
C GLU A 95 3.75 -15.12 -2.69
N MET A 96 2.54 -14.64 -2.95
CA MET A 96 1.65 -14.06 -1.95
C MET A 96 0.54 -15.03 -1.53
N ALA A 97 0.38 -15.16 -0.21
CA ALA A 97 -0.74 -15.87 0.39
C ALA A 97 -1.41 -15.02 1.48
N PHE A 98 -2.61 -15.41 1.88
CA PHE A 98 -3.35 -14.80 2.97
C PHE A 98 -4.06 -15.83 3.83
N SER A 99 -4.32 -15.46 5.08
CA SER A 99 -5.32 -16.08 5.95
C SER A 99 -6.21 -14.97 6.52
N CYS A 100 -7.45 -15.29 6.92
CA CYS A 100 -8.35 -14.28 7.46
C CYS A 100 -9.38 -14.84 8.43
N LEU A 101 -9.82 -14.00 9.36
CA LEU A 101 -10.92 -14.28 10.28
C LEU A 101 -12.02 -13.24 10.13
N TYR A 102 -13.26 -13.71 10.10
CA TYR A 102 -14.40 -12.82 10.26
C TYR A 102 -14.50 -12.39 11.72
N VAL A 103 -14.74 -11.10 11.91
CA VAL A 103 -14.90 -10.50 13.23
C VAL A 103 -16.29 -9.85 13.26
N ALA A 104 -17.02 -10.01 14.36
CA ALA A 104 -18.33 -9.38 14.49
C ALA A 104 -18.22 -7.85 14.43
N GLU A 105 -19.25 -7.17 13.92
CA GLU A 105 -19.21 -5.72 13.64
C GLU A 105 -18.82 -4.90 14.88
N ASP A 106 -19.31 -5.28 16.05
CA ASP A 106 -19.06 -4.61 17.33
C ASP A 106 -17.60 -4.71 17.80
N PHE A 107 -16.85 -5.71 17.31
CA PHE A 107 -15.44 -5.92 17.66
C PHE A 107 -14.49 -5.05 16.83
N SER A 108 -14.97 -4.39 15.77
CA SER A 108 -14.16 -3.45 14.98
C SER A 108 -13.66 -2.26 15.81
N ALA A 109 -14.43 -1.88 16.84
CA ALA A 109 -14.09 -0.82 17.81
C ALA A 109 -12.88 -1.16 18.70
N LEU A 110 -12.55 -2.45 18.84
CA LEU A 110 -11.44 -2.91 19.69
C LEU A 110 -10.09 -2.96 18.95
N ALA A 111 -10.02 -2.44 17.73
CA ALA A 111 -8.82 -2.39 16.91
C ALA A 111 -8.06 -3.75 16.86
N PRO A 112 -8.69 -4.83 16.40
CA PRO A 112 -8.11 -6.18 16.45
C PRO A 112 -6.78 -6.31 15.69
N GLU A 113 -6.56 -5.48 14.66
CA GLU A 113 -5.26 -5.34 13.99
C GLU A 113 -4.15 -4.88 14.95
N GLN A 114 -4.43 -3.88 15.80
CA GLN A 114 -3.46 -3.37 16.77
C GLN A 114 -3.14 -4.39 17.86
N LEU A 115 -4.14 -5.19 18.26
CA LEU A 115 -3.94 -6.30 19.19
C LEU A 115 -2.99 -7.34 18.60
N LEU A 116 -3.18 -7.70 17.33
CA LEU A 116 -2.31 -8.63 16.61
C LEU A 116 -0.89 -8.07 16.42
N ILE A 117 -0.75 -6.80 16.01
CA ILE A 117 0.56 -6.14 15.90
C ILE A 117 1.27 -6.18 17.26
N SER A 118 0.59 -5.81 18.33
CA SER A 118 1.16 -5.77 19.69
C SER A 118 1.55 -7.16 20.20
N HIS A 119 0.75 -8.18 19.91
CA HIS A 119 1.07 -9.57 20.23
C HIS A 119 2.35 -10.04 19.52
N HIS A 120 2.49 -9.72 18.23
CA HIS A 120 3.66 -10.14 17.46
C HIS A 120 4.92 -9.33 17.73
N LYS A 121 4.82 -8.06 18.18
CA LYS A 121 5.97 -7.24 18.59
C LYS A 121 6.90 -7.95 19.59
N GLY A 122 6.37 -8.81 20.47
CA GLY A 122 7.16 -9.62 21.41
C GLY A 122 7.90 -10.82 20.80
N MET A 123 7.59 -11.18 19.55
CA MET A 123 8.11 -12.37 18.85
C MET A 123 8.87 -12.03 17.55
N GLY A 124 8.85 -10.77 17.11
CA GLY A 124 9.51 -10.26 15.92
C GLY A 124 8.66 -9.21 15.20
N ASP A 125 9.30 -8.21 14.59
CA ASP A 125 8.59 -7.14 13.87
C ASP A 125 7.86 -7.66 12.62
N ILE A 126 6.67 -7.12 12.37
CA ILE A 126 5.92 -7.36 11.12
C ILE A 126 6.37 -6.32 10.09
N PRO A 127 7.14 -6.70 9.05
CA PRO A 127 7.94 -5.76 8.27
C PRO A 127 7.12 -4.71 7.52
N TRP A 128 5.87 -5.02 7.13
CA TRP A 128 5.07 -4.10 6.31
C TRP A 128 4.06 -3.25 7.09
N ASN A 129 3.84 -3.53 8.38
CA ASN A 129 2.86 -2.77 9.16
C ASN A 129 3.29 -1.32 9.39
N ASN A 130 4.60 -1.07 9.47
CA ASN A 130 5.17 0.26 9.79
C ASN A 130 6.08 0.82 8.69
N ASN A 131 6.11 0.22 7.49
CA ASN A 131 7.00 0.64 6.40
C ASN A 131 6.28 1.30 5.21
N GLY A 132 5.00 1.63 5.36
CA GLY A 132 4.21 2.32 4.34
C GLY A 132 3.38 1.43 3.41
N PHE A 133 3.37 0.11 3.58
CA PHE A 133 2.47 -0.76 2.80
C PHE A 133 0.98 -0.45 3.01
N GLY A 134 0.56 -0.18 4.25
CA GLY A 134 -0.84 0.13 4.58
C GLY A 134 -1.30 1.54 4.19
N ASN A 135 -0.38 2.43 3.79
CA ASN A 135 -0.66 3.84 3.56
C ASN A 135 -1.60 4.05 2.36
N LYS A 136 -2.55 4.98 2.53
CA LYS A 136 -3.34 5.55 1.43
C LYS A 136 -2.54 6.64 0.70
N ASP A 137 -3.11 7.20 -0.38
CA ASP A 137 -2.52 8.34 -1.09
C ASP A 137 -2.15 9.44 -0.08
N PRO A 138 -0.85 9.80 0.03
CA PRO A 138 -0.40 10.72 1.04
C PRO A 138 -0.77 12.19 0.76
N GLY A 139 -1.29 12.49 -0.43
CA GLY A 139 -1.64 13.84 -0.87
C GLY A 139 -0.42 14.65 -1.34
N ARG A 140 -0.67 15.71 -2.14
CA ARG A 140 0.38 16.51 -2.81
C ARG A 140 1.47 17.05 -1.86
N GLN A 141 1.13 17.36 -0.61
CA GLN A 141 2.08 17.89 0.38
C GLN A 141 3.19 16.90 0.76
N ARG A 142 3.00 15.61 0.48
CA ARG A 142 3.95 14.55 0.86
C ARG A 142 4.75 13.99 -0.31
N ASP A 143 4.56 14.51 -1.52
CA ASP A 143 5.26 14.06 -2.73
C ASP A 143 6.78 14.33 -2.67
N SER A 144 7.20 15.35 -1.90
CA SER A 144 8.60 15.72 -1.70
C SER A 144 9.29 14.97 -0.56
N THR A 145 8.61 14.02 0.09
CA THR A 145 9.14 13.28 1.24
C THR A 145 10.21 12.29 0.79
N VAL A 146 11.33 12.25 1.50
CA VAL A 146 12.35 11.20 1.34
C VAL A 146 11.83 9.91 1.97
N LEU A 147 11.92 8.82 1.23
CA LEU A 147 11.51 7.51 1.74
C LEU A 147 12.70 6.83 2.43
N LYS A 148 12.44 6.18 3.57
CA LYS A 148 13.44 5.34 4.25
C LYS A 148 13.80 4.14 3.35
N ARG A 149 15.04 3.64 3.42
CA ARG A 149 15.47 2.45 2.64
C ARG A 149 14.63 1.19 2.84
N ASN A 150 14.02 1.03 4.02
CA ASN A 150 13.11 -0.08 4.33
C ASN A 150 11.64 0.19 3.99
N HIS A 151 11.31 1.36 3.42
CA HIS A 151 9.96 1.70 3.01
C HIS A 151 9.48 0.77 1.89
N PHE A 152 8.21 0.37 1.92
CA PHE A 152 7.63 -0.58 0.97
C PHE A 152 7.87 -0.16 -0.49
N ASP A 153 7.60 1.10 -0.82
CA ASP A 153 7.77 1.61 -2.20
C ASP A 153 9.25 1.65 -2.66
N VAL A 154 10.21 1.70 -1.73
CA VAL A 154 11.65 1.65 -2.07
C VAL A 154 12.07 0.21 -2.37
N LEU A 155 11.56 -0.73 -1.57
CA LEU A 155 11.81 -2.17 -1.74
C LEU A 155 11.12 -2.69 -3.02
N PHE A 156 9.86 -2.28 -3.22
CA PHE A 156 8.94 -2.72 -4.28
C PHE A 156 8.38 -1.51 -5.05
N PRO A 157 9.20 -0.85 -5.89
CA PRO A 157 8.75 0.30 -6.65
C PRO A 157 7.70 -0.08 -7.69
N ILE A 158 6.96 0.91 -8.18
CA ILE A 158 6.00 0.72 -9.27
C ILE A 158 6.68 0.20 -10.53
N ASP A 159 5.91 -0.56 -11.30
CA ASP A 159 6.36 -1.17 -12.54
C ASP A 159 5.83 -0.39 -13.76
N LEU A 160 6.69 0.43 -14.37
CA LEU A 160 6.35 1.24 -15.53
C LEU A 160 6.32 0.45 -16.84
N ASP A 161 6.88 -0.76 -16.86
CA ASP A 161 6.90 -1.63 -18.05
C ASP A 161 5.58 -2.41 -18.21
N ARG A 162 4.59 -2.14 -17.34
CA ARG A 162 3.27 -2.79 -17.41
C ARG A 162 2.37 -2.16 -18.45
N PRO A 163 1.66 -2.99 -19.25
CA PRO A 163 0.57 -2.50 -20.08
C PRO A 163 -0.49 -1.76 -19.27
N VAL A 164 -1.04 -0.70 -19.84
CA VAL A 164 -2.20 -0.01 -19.26
C VAL A 164 -3.47 -0.80 -19.61
N GLU A 165 -4.11 -1.41 -18.60
CA GLU A 165 -5.32 -2.20 -18.83
C GLU A 165 -6.47 -1.33 -19.36
N GLY A 166 -7.14 -1.79 -20.41
CA GLY A 166 -8.29 -1.09 -20.99
C GLY A 166 -7.95 0.10 -21.89
N LEU A 167 -6.68 0.30 -22.23
CA LEU A 167 -6.26 1.29 -23.22
C LEU A 167 -6.84 0.96 -24.61
N ARG A 168 -7.22 1.99 -25.38
CA ARG A 168 -7.75 1.84 -26.75
C ARG A 168 -6.85 2.58 -27.73
N ALA A 169 -6.55 1.94 -28.87
CA ALA A 169 -5.83 2.59 -29.96
C ALA A 169 -6.75 3.55 -30.75
N GLY A 170 -6.15 4.56 -31.38
CA GLY A 170 -6.85 5.56 -32.19
C GLY A 170 -6.83 6.97 -31.59
N GLU A 171 -7.65 7.85 -32.15
CA GLU A 171 -7.76 9.24 -31.71
C GLU A 171 -8.67 9.35 -30.47
N THR A 172 -8.22 10.09 -29.46
CA THR A 172 -8.97 10.39 -28.23
C THR A 172 -8.55 11.75 -27.69
N THR A 173 -9.31 12.31 -26.75
CA THR A 173 -8.87 13.51 -26.05
C THR A 173 -7.82 13.16 -24.99
N LEU A 174 -6.94 14.11 -24.68
CA LEU A 174 -5.94 13.95 -23.63
C LEU A 174 -6.59 13.67 -22.27
N GLN A 175 -7.74 14.30 -21.98
CA GLN A 175 -8.51 14.04 -20.76
C GLN A 175 -8.98 12.58 -20.66
N GLU A 176 -9.55 12.02 -21.72
CA GLU A 176 -10.01 10.62 -21.76
C GLU A 176 -8.85 9.64 -21.62
N LEU A 177 -7.71 9.92 -22.27
CA LEU A 177 -6.49 9.14 -22.11
C LEU A 177 -6.00 9.15 -20.65
N LEU A 178 -5.95 10.30 -19.99
CA LEU A 178 -5.55 10.41 -18.59
C LEU A 178 -6.48 9.61 -17.65
N GLU A 179 -7.78 9.62 -17.91
CA GLU A 179 -8.77 8.84 -17.15
C GLU A 179 -8.60 7.34 -17.37
N ALA A 180 -8.42 6.90 -18.61
CA ALA A 180 -8.16 5.51 -18.96
C ALA A 180 -6.89 5.00 -18.29
N VAL A 181 -5.79 5.77 -18.34
CA VAL A 181 -4.52 5.43 -17.69
C VAL A 181 -4.69 5.34 -16.18
N LYS A 182 -5.38 6.29 -15.56
CA LYS A 182 -5.64 6.28 -14.12
C LYS A 182 -6.44 5.05 -13.67
N VAL A 183 -7.40 4.61 -14.46
CA VAL A 183 -8.21 3.42 -14.16
C VAL A 183 -7.43 2.13 -14.43
N GLY A 184 -6.69 2.08 -15.52
CA GLY A 184 -5.98 0.89 -16.00
C GLY A 184 -4.70 0.56 -15.25
N LEU A 185 -4.10 1.51 -14.54
CA LEU A 185 -2.87 1.26 -13.79
C LEU A 185 -3.14 0.58 -12.42
N PRO A 186 -2.32 -0.40 -12.02
CA PRO A 186 -2.39 -1.04 -10.71
C PRO A 186 -1.75 -0.23 -9.56
N TYR A 187 -1.45 1.04 -9.81
CA TYR A 187 -0.95 2.01 -8.84
C TYR A 187 -1.56 3.38 -9.12
N ASN A 188 -1.41 4.30 -8.16
CA ASN A 188 -2.02 5.62 -8.28
C ASN A 188 -1.37 6.41 -9.43
N PHE A 189 -2.21 7.02 -10.26
CA PHE A 189 -1.81 8.08 -11.18
C PHE A 189 -2.65 9.31 -10.87
N ARG A 190 -1.99 10.35 -10.37
CA ARG A 190 -2.64 11.60 -9.96
C ARG A 190 -2.22 12.71 -10.89
N TYR A 191 -3.17 13.47 -11.39
CA TYR A 191 -2.90 14.58 -12.28
C TYR A 191 -3.70 15.82 -11.91
N GLY A 192 -3.13 17.00 -12.17
CA GLY A 192 -3.82 18.28 -12.08
C GLY A 192 -4.88 18.43 -13.18
N LYS A 193 -5.86 19.30 -12.95
CA LYS A 193 -6.87 19.64 -13.97
C LYS A 193 -6.35 20.77 -14.85
N HIS A 194 -6.63 20.69 -16.15
CA HIS A 194 -6.36 21.76 -17.11
C HIS A 194 -7.43 21.76 -18.19
N ASP A 195 -8.04 22.90 -18.47
CA ASP A 195 -9.19 22.97 -19.40
C ASP A 195 -8.81 22.56 -20.83
N GLY A 196 -7.57 22.83 -21.24
CA GLY A 196 -7.05 22.43 -22.55
C GLY A 196 -6.95 20.92 -22.78
N PHE A 197 -7.01 20.08 -21.73
CA PHE A 197 -6.92 18.63 -21.91
C PHE A 197 -8.16 18.03 -22.59
N LYS A 198 -9.31 18.71 -22.52
CA LYS A 198 -10.55 18.24 -23.15
C LYS A 198 -10.61 18.51 -24.66
N SER A 199 -9.86 19.51 -25.13
CA SER A 199 -9.83 19.92 -26.54
C SER A 199 -8.56 19.49 -27.26
N ARG A 200 -7.55 19.00 -26.53
CA ARG A 200 -6.34 18.42 -27.12
C ARG A 200 -6.59 16.98 -27.51
N TYR A 201 -6.47 16.68 -28.80
CA TYR A 201 -6.51 15.32 -29.32
C TYR A 201 -5.12 14.70 -29.35
N VAL A 202 -5.07 13.41 -29.07
CA VAL A 202 -3.87 12.59 -29.10
C VAL A 202 -4.20 11.29 -29.82
N THR A 203 -3.29 10.82 -30.66
CA THR A 203 -3.40 9.50 -31.28
C THR A 203 -2.64 8.47 -30.44
N VAL A 204 -3.37 7.48 -29.91
CA VAL A 204 -2.80 6.34 -29.20
C VAL A 204 -2.40 5.27 -30.23
N PRO A 205 -1.11 4.97 -30.42
CA PRO A 205 -0.67 4.05 -31.47
C PRO A 205 -1.09 2.59 -31.27
N SER A 206 -1.23 2.12 -30.03
CA SER A 206 -1.54 0.73 -29.71
C SER A 206 -2.22 0.59 -28.35
N GLU A 207 -3.09 -0.41 -28.21
CA GLU A 207 -3.70 -0.80 -26.93
C GLU A 207 -2.73 -1.53 -25.98
N SER A 208 -1.57 -1.97 -26.48
CA SER A 208 -0.57 -2.73 -25.72
C SER A 208 0.52 -1.87 -25.07
N MET A 209 0.38 -0.54 -25.12
CA MET A 209 1.40 0.37 -24.61
C MET A 209 1.61 0.20 -23.10
N THR A 210 2.88 0.19 -22.71
CA THR A 210 3.31 0.22 -21.31
C THR A 210 3.06 1.59 -20.69
N ALA A 211 3.01 1.66 -19.37
CA ALA A 211 2.88 2.93 -18.67
C ALA A 211 3.99 3.91 -19.06
N ASP A 212 5.23 3.44 -19.20
CA ASP A 212 6.37 4.24 -19.67
C ASP A 212 6.11 4.87 -21.04
N GLN A 213 5.64 4.08 -22.01
CA GLN A 213 5.34 4.56 -23.36
C GLN A 213 4.16 5.54 -23.35
N VAL A 214 3.11 5.27 -22.57
CA VAL A 214 1.94 6.15 -22.49
C VAL A 214 2.30 7.47 -21.82
N PHE A 215 3.09 7.46 -20.75
CA PHE A 215 3.54 8.71 -20.11
C PHE A 215 4.47 9.52 -21.03
N GLN A 216 5.32 8.86 -21.82
CA GLN A 216 6.10 9.56 -22.85
C GLN A 216 5.18 10.24 -23.86
N LEU A 217 4.17 9.53 -24.38
CA LEU A 217 3.19 10.07 -25.32
C LEU A 217 2.44 11.28 -24.72
N ILE A 218 1.89 11.14 -23.52
CA ILE A 218 1.19 12.23 -22.81
C ILE A 218 2.13 13.43 -22.64
N SER A 219 3.38 13.20 -22.27
CA SER A 219 4.34 14.29 -22.03
C SER A 219 4.70 15.09 -23.28
N ALA A 220 4.49 14.55 -24.48
CA ALA A 220 4.68 15.26 -25.74
C ALA A 220 3.50 16.20 -26.07
N GLU A 221 2.35 15.98 -25.43
CA GLU A 221 1.08 16.63 -25.75
C GLU A 221 0.62 17.63 -24.68
N ILE A 222 1.20 17.57 -23.48
CA ILE A 222 0.98 18.55 -22.40
C ILE A 222 1.83 19.82 -22.61
N PRO A 223 1.40 20.98 -22.08
CA PRO A 223 2.18 22.21 -22.14
C PRO A 223 3.53 22.10 -21.42
N ASP A 224 4.53 22.87 -21.83
CA ASP A 224 5.92 22.79 -21.34
C ASP A 224 6.07 23.02 -19.82
N GLN A 225 5.17 23.80 -19.22
CA GLN A 225 5.13 24.01 -17.77
C GLN A 225 4.64 22.77 -17.00
N TRP A 226 4.10 21.76 -17.68
CA TRP A 226 3.68 20.51 -17.08
C TRP A 226 4.76 19.43 -17.19
N GLN A 227 4.78 18.53 -16.21
CA GLN A 227 5.61 17.34 -16.23
C GLN A 227 4.87 16.14 -15.64
N ILE A 228 5.26 14.95 -16.06
CA ILE A 228 4.90 13.70 -15.38
C ILE A 228 6.12 13.25 -14.59
N THR A 229 5.92 12.82 -13.34
CA THR A 229 6.97 12.34 -12.45
C THR A 229 6.59 10.98 -11.91
N ALA A 230 7.41 9.97 -12.20
CA ALA A 230 7.31 8.66 -11.57
C ALA A 230 8.07 8.69 -10.25
N LEU A 231 7.32 8.65 -9.16
CA LEU A 231 7.84 8.41 -7.82
C LEU A 231 7.96 6.91 -7.57
N MET A 232 8.60 6.52 -6.47
CA MET A 232 8.76 5.09 -6.14
C MET A 232 7.43 4.34 -6.02
N GLY A 233 6.37 4.99 -5.50
CA GLY A 233 5.10 4.33 -5.19
C GLY A 233 3.91 4.63 -6.11
N TYR A 234 4.00 5.68 -6.93
CA TYR A 234 2.92 6.19 -7.77
C TYR A 234 3.45 7.23 -8.78
N VAL A 235 2.59 7.68 -9.69
CA VAL A 235 2.92 8.68 -10.70
C VAL A 235 2.09 9.94 -10.48
N ILE A 236 2.72 11.11 -10.64
CA ILE A 236 2.06 12.42 -10.59
C ILE A 236 2.24 13.19 -11.90
N MET A 237 1.29 14.07 -12.23
CA MET A 237 1.39 15.03 -13.34
C MET A 237 0.92 16.42 -12.92
N TYR A 238 1.84 17.39 -12.92
CA TYR A 238 1.60 18.76 -12.42
C TYR A 238 2.24 19.82 -13.31
N ASP A 239 1.80 21.07 -13.13
CA ASP A 239 2.20 22.31 -13.81
C ASP A 239 3.42 22.99 -13.16
N ASP A 240 4.35 22.21 -12.65
CA ASP A 240 5.53 22.71 -11.92
C ASP A 240 6.86 22.32 -12.58
N SER A 241 6.86 22.06 -13.88
CA SER A 241 8.09 21.82 -14.62
C SER A 241 9.05 23.01 -14.52
N PRO A 242 10.38 22.81 -14.29
CA PRO A 242 11.09 21.54 -14.20
C PRO A 242 11.40 21.07 -12.76
N ARG A 243 10.46 21.20 -11.82
CA ARG A 243 10.64 20.79 -10.42
C ARG A 243 11.10 19.34 -10.29
N THR A 244 12.03 19.10 -9.38
CA THR A 244 12.48 17.75 -9.01
C THR A 244 11.86 17.30 -7.69
N TYR A 245 11.73 15.98 -7.55
CA TYR A 245 11.18 15.31 -6.38
C TYR A 245 12.20 14.29 -5.89
N LYS A 246 12.46 14.29 -4.59
CA LYS A 246 13.51 13.46 -3.99
C LYS A 246 13.29 11.96 -4.17
N SER A 247 12.03 11.51 -4.20
CA SER A 247 11.67 10.11 -4.41
C SER A 247 11.36 9.78 -5.88
N ALA A 248 11.61 10.71 -6.81
CA ALA A 248 11.47 10.44 -8.23
C ALA A 248 12.62 9.59 -8.73
N TRP A 249 12.31 8.70 -9.66
CA TRP A 249 13.30 7.93 -10.39
C TRP A 249 13.16 8.12 -11.91
N ARG A 250 12.10 8.79 -12.36
CA ARG A 250 11.90 9.15 -13.77
C ARG A 250 10.99 10.36 -13.93
N TYR A 251 11.28 11.19 -14.92
CA TYR A 251 10.44 12.29 -15.39
C TYR A 251 10.12 12.15 -16.88
N TYR A 252 8.97 12.68 -17.27
CA TYR A 252 8.59 12.83 -18.67
C TYR A 252 8.26 14.29 -18.95
N ARG A 253 8.98 14.87 -19.91
CA ARG A 253 8.89 16.30 -20.29
C ARG A 253 9.07 16.43 -21.79
N GLY A 254 8.12 17.04 -22.48
CA GLY A 254 8.20 17.29 -23.93
C GLY A 254 8.49 16.03 -24.76
N GLY A 255 7.90 14.89 -24.38
CA GLY A 255 8.12 13.59 -25.05
C GLY A 255 9.46 12.92 -24.72
N GLN A 256 10.27 13.47 -23.83
CA GLN A 256 11.55 12.89 -23.41
C GLN A 256 11.41 12.14 -22.09
N ARG A 257 12.18 11.05 -21.95
CA ARG A 257 12.34 10.30 -20.69
C ARG A 257 13.63 10.76 -20.03
N ILE A 258 13.55 11.18 -18.77
CA ILE A 258 14.70 11.64 -17.99
C ILE A 258 14.79 10.75 -16.76
N GLU A 259 15.81 9.92 -16.70
CA GLU A 259 16.08 9.08 -15.52
C GLU A 259 16.65 9.92 -14.38
N ASP A 260 16.34 9.53 -13.15
CA ASP A 260 16.88 10.15 -11.93
C ASP A 260 17.17 9.08 -10.87
N VAL A 261 18.00 9.41 -9.90
CA VAL A 261 18.35 8.51 -8.79
C VAL A 261 17.60 8.97 -7.54
N PRO A 262 16.64 8.19 -7.02
CA PRO A 262 15.86 8.59 -5.86
C PRO A 262 16.74 8.67 -4.61
N GLU A 263 16.56 9.74 -3.84
CA GLU A 263 17.10 9.86 -2.48
C GLU A 263 16.38 8.85 -1.58
N ALA A 264 17.14 8.12 -0.77
CA ALA A 264 16.61 7.25 0.26
C ALA A 264 17.37 7.47 1.58
N ASP A 265 16.64 7.84 2.61
CA ASP A 265 17.18 7.98 3.95
C ASP A 265 17.64 6.61 4.46
N PRO A 266 18.65 6.56 5.36
CA PRO A 266 18.99 5.34 6.07
C PRO A 266 17.75 4.63 6.59
N ALA A 267 17.80 3.29 6.69
CA ALA A 267 16.68 2.55 7.26
C ALA A 267 16.37 3.14 8.64
N GLY A 268 15.18 3.72 8.80
CA GLY A 268 14.76 4.21 10.09
C GLY A 268 14.52 3.02 11.01
N PHE A 269 14.71 3.24 12.32
CA PHE A 269 14.16 2.33 13.31
C PHE A 269 12.68 2.11 13.00
N VAL A 270 12.23 0.85 13.04
CA VAL A 270 10.81 0.55 13.14
C VAL A 270 10.35 1.29 14.40
N GLU A 271 9.43 2.24 14.27
CA GLU A 271 8.92 2.99 15.42
C GLU A 271 8.28 1.98 16.38
N THR A 272 9.02 1.67 17.44
CA THR A 272 8.45 1.13 18.67
C THR A 272 7.67 2.30 19.26
N ASP A 273 6.34 2.32 19.07
CA ASP A 273 5.50 3.24 19.83
C ASP A 273 5.91 3.17 21.31
N PRO A 274 6.01 4.32 22.01
CA PRO A 274 6.23 4.29 23.44
C PRO A 274 5.15 3.41 24.08
N PRO A 275 5.47 2.66 25.14
CA PRO A 275 4.49 1.86 25.85
C PRO A 275 3.31 2.78 26.17
N MET A 276 2.10 2.35 25.78
CA MET A 276 0.87 3.01 26.19
C MET A 276 0.88 3.05 27.71
N VAL A 277 1.25 4.21 28.27
CA VAL A 277 1.13 4.50 29.69
C VAL A 277 -0.37 4.62 29.92
N GLY A 278 -0.98 3.54 30.39
CA GLY A 278 -2.35 3.57 30.89
C GLY A 278 -2.34 4.25 32.25
N GLU A 279 -3.06 5.36 32.36
CA GLU A 279 -3.70 5.77 33.61
C GLU A 279 -4.96 4.92 33.86
#